data_AF-X1J5X8-F1
#
_entry.id   AF-X1J5X8-F1
#
_cell.length_a   1.000
_cell.length_b   1.000
_cell.length_c   1.000
_cell.angle_alpha   90.00
_cell.angle_beta   90.00
_cell.angle_gamma   90.00
#
_symmetry.space_group_name_H-M   'P 1'
#
loop_
_entity.id
_entity.type
_entity.pdbx_description
1 polymer ?
#
loop_
_entity_poly.entity_id
_entity_poly.type
_entity_poly.pdbx_seq_one_letter_code
_entity_poly.pdbx_strand_id
1 'polypeptide(L)'
;MPIYRKNFSFIAFICLSCVLLNVSSSLAQANAVEPASAKPFNEQAIVGILCLEARSISWGNGFAVGEGARIVTACHNLPDRDHLDQPRTTAVFVVSRHYGDLTDAKVIATDPKNDIAILEVGWTEHPAFQLATEQETVSTTETMIAAYCAINTN
;
A
#
# COMPACT_ATOMS: atom_id res chain seq x y z
N MET A 1 33.79 -90.29 2.50
CA MET A 1 32.38 -90.42 2.94
C MET A 1 31.99 -89.14 3.70
N PRO A 2 30.74 -88.66 3.59
CA PRO A 2 30.42 -87.37 2.95
C PRO A 2 29.98 -86.24 3.93
N ILE A 3 30.32 -84.98 3.62
CA ILE A 3 29.45 -83.86 3.15
C ILE A 3 28.36 -83.41 4.13
N TYR A 4 28.43 -82.17 4.63
CA TYR A 4 27.38 -81.15 4.39
C TYR A 4 27.82 -79.72 4.77
N ARG A 5 27.98 -78.87 3.75
CA ARG A 5 28.03 -77.40 3.82
C ARG A 5 26.65 -76.87 4.20
N LYS A 6 26.57 -75.80 4.98
CA LYS A 6 25.45 -74.83 4.87
C LYS A 6 25.97 -73.40 4.89
N ASN A 7 25.87 -72.79 3.72
CA ASN A 7 26.02 -71.37 3.43
C ASN A 7 24.83 -70.63 4.05
N PHE A 8 25.07 -69.70 4.97
CA PHE A 8 24.00 -68.88 5.54
C PHE A 8 24.47 -67.46 5.91
N SER A 9 25.28 -66.83 5.05
CA SER A 9 25.86 -65.51 5.39
C SER A 9 26.10 -64.59 4.19
N PHE A 10 25.24 -64.61 3.17
CA PHE A 10 25.40 -63.70 2.02
C PHE A 10 24.17 -62.88 1.64
N ILE A 11 22.97 -63.25 2.11
CA ILE A 11 21.73 -62.55 1.72
C ILE A 11 21.46 -61.31 2.59
N ALA A 12 21.99 -61.25 3.82
CA ALA A 12 21.74 -60.15 4.75
C ALA A 12 22.47 -58.83 4.41
N PHE A 13 23.51 -58.85 3.57
CA PHE A 13 24.34 -57.67 3.30
C PHE A 13 23.82 -56.74 2.19
N ILE A 14 22.91 -57.21 1.33
CA ILE A 14 22.45 -56.43 0.16
C ILE A 14 21.28 -55.48 0.51
N CYS A 15 20.49 -55.78 1.54
CA CYS A 15 19.36 -54.91 1.92
C CYS A 15 19.78 -53.65 2.70
N LEU A 16 20.97 -53.63 3.33
CA LEU A 16 21.39 -52.50 4.15
C LEU A 16 21.97 -51.33 3.33
N SER A 17 22.38 -51.55 2.07
CA SER A 17 22.90 -50.48 1.21
C SER A 17 21.81 -49.67 0.50
N CYS A 18 20.62 -50.23 0.26
CA CYS A 18 19.53 -49.53 -0.43
C CYS A 18 18.83 -48.46 0.44
N VAL A 19 18.94 -48.55 1.76
CA VAL A 19 18.26 -47.63 2.70
C VAL A 19 19.08 -46.35 2.92
N LEU A 20 20.40 -46.38 2.72
CA LEU A 20 21.27 -45.22 2.97
C LEU A 20 21.46 -44.28 1.75
N LEU A 21 20.94 -44.63 0.57
CA LEU A 21 21.07 -43.80 -0.64
C LEU A 21 19.86 -42.92 -0.95
N ASN A 22 18.79 -42.98 -0.17
CA ASN A 22 17.56 -42.20 -0.43
C ASN A 22 17.39 -40.95 0.47
N VAL A 23 18.36 -40.61 1.31
CA VAL A 23 18.23 -39.47 2.25
C VAL A 23 18.93 -38.19 1.74
N SER A 24 19.66 -38.24 0.63
CA SER A 24 20.53 -37.11 0.22
C SER A 24 19.91 -36.11 -0.76
N SER A 25 18.65 -36.26 -1.17
CA SER A 25 18.08 -35.44 -2.26
C SER A 25 17.42 -34.14 -1.81
N SER A 26 17.27 -33.88 -0.51
CA SER A 26 16.63 -32.65 -0.01
C SER A 26 17.67 -31.62 0.46
N LEU A 27 18.70 -31.39 -0.35
CA LEU A 27 19.51 -30.18 -0.23
C LEU A 27 18.65 -29.01 -0.72
N ALA A 28 18.08 -28.32 0.27
CA ALA A 28 17.51 -26.99 0.23
C ALA A 28 17.84 -26.21 -1.05
N GLN A 29 16.90 -26.19 -1.97
CA GLN A 29 16.82 -25.15 -2.99
C GLN A 29 16.29 -23.90 -2.28
N ALA A 30 17.20 -23.21 -1.59
CA ALA A 30 16.94 -21.86 -1.12
C ALA A 30 16.82 -20.98 -2.37
N ASN A 31 15.59 -20.83 -2.86
CA ASN A 31 15.27 -19.75 -3.79
C ASN A 31 15.72 -18.46 -3.11
N ALA A 32 16.74 -17.82 -3.66
CA ALA A 32 17.04 -16.44 -3.35
C ALA A 32 15.77 -15.66 -3.72
N VAL A 33 14.93 -15.42 -2.73
CA VAL A 33 13.88 -14.42 -2.81
C VAL A 33 14.65 -13.13 -3.00
N GLU A 34 14.68 -12.62 -4.24
CA GLU A 34 15.14 -11.25 -4.45
C GLU A 34 14.36 -10.37 -3.48
N PRO A 35 15.04 -9.54 -2.67
CA PRO A 35 14.35 -8.68 -1.73
C PRO A 35 13.36 -7.86 -2.56
N ALA A 36 12.06 -8.03 -2.27
CA ALA A 36 11.01 -7.25 -2.90
C ALA A 36 11.45 -5.79 -2.82
N SER A 37 11.75 -5.20 -3.98
CA SER A 37 12.24 -3.82 -4.09
C SER A 37 11.30 -2.95 -3.27
N ALA A 38 11.79 -2.44 -2.14
CA ALA A 38 10.96 -1.68 -1.21
C ALA A 38 10.39 -0.50 -1.99
N LYS A 39 9.06 -0.34 -1.95
CA LYS A 39 8.42 0.78 -2.66
C LYS A 39 9.06 2.09 -2.18
N PRO A 40 9.39 3.02 -3.09
CA PRO A 40 10.11 4.25 -2.77
C PRO A 40 9.35 5.20 -1.83
N PHE A 41 8.05 4.94 -1.59
CA PHE A 41 7.21 5.72 -0.70
C PHE A 41 6.09 4.85 -0.13
N ASN A 42 5.43 5.33 0.94
CA ASN A 42 4.29 4.68 1.52
C ASN A 42 2.99 5.08 0.81
N GLU A 43 2.49 4.22 -0.07
CA GLU A 43 1.24 4.45 -0.83
C GLU A 43 -0.01 4.56 0.04
N GLN A 44 0.04 4.10 1.29
CA GLN A 44 -1.06 4.22 2.25
C GLN A 44 -1.31 5.67 2.67
N ALA A 45 -0.34 6.58 2.46
CA ALA A 45 -0.52 8.01 2.71
C ALA A 45 -1.34 8.72 1.61
N ILE A 46 -1.58 8.06 0.48
CA ILE A 46 -2.38 8.59 -0.63
C ILE A 46 -3.85 8.23 -0.42
N VAL A 47 -4.73 9.21 -0.59
CA VAL A 47 -6.15 9.10 -0.28
C VAL A 47 -7.02 9.54 -1.45
N GLY A 48 -8.22 8.96 -1.54
CA GLY A 48 -9.26 9.43 -2.46
C GLY A 48 -10.06 10.56 -1.82
N ILE A 49 -10.42 11.57 -2.59
CA ILE A 49 -11.33 12.64 -2.15
C ILE A 49 -12.67 12.39 -2.84
N LEU A 50 -13.74 12.29 -2.05
CA LEU A 50 -15.10 12.15 -2.54
C LEU A 50 -15.91 13.35 -2.09
N CYS A 51 -16.40 14.13 -3.06
CA CYS A 51 -17.29 15.25 -2.78
C CYS A 51 -18.70 14.88 -3.22
N LEU A 52 -19.65 14.95 -2.29
CA LEU A 52 -21.07 14.75 -2.55
C LEU A 52 -21.77 16.11 -2.53
N GLU A 53 -22.35 16.46 -3.66
CA GLU A 53 -23.26 17.59 -3.80
C GLU A 53 -24.67 17.08 -4.12
N ALA A 54 -25.68 17.94 -3.94
CA ALA A 54 -27.08 17.59 -4.16
C ALA A 54 -27.40 16.96 -5.54
N ARG A 55 -26.55 17.19 -6.56
CA ARG A 55 -26.77 16.71 -7.94
C ARG A 55 -25.54 16.08 -8.59
N SER A 56 -24.43 15.98 -7.87
CA SER A 56 -23.17 15.51 -8.45
C SER A 56 -22.29 14.84 -7.41
N ILE A 57 -21.47 13.93 -7.92
CA ILE A 57 -20.39 13.30 -7.18
C ILE A 57 -19.12 13.61 -7.95
N SER A 58 -18.10 14.12 -7.27
CA SER A 58 -16.78 14.29 -7.85
C SER A 58 -15.74 13.49 -7.07
N TRP A 59 -14.72 13.04 -7.80
CA TRP A 59 -13.59 12.28 -7.28
C TRP A 59 -12.32 13.08 -7.50
N GLY A 60 -11.48 13.11 -6.48
CA GLY A 60 -10.17 13.73 -6.49
C GLY A 60 -9.13 12.87 -5.77
N ASN A 61 -7.92 13.38 -5.72
CA ASN A 61 -6.80 12.75 -5.02
C ASN A 61 -6.26 13.69 -3.97
N GLY A 62 -5.75 13.13 -2.89
CA GLY A 62 -4.99 13.86 -1.89
C GLY A 62 -3.94 12.97 -1.26
N PHE A 63 -3.18 13.55 -0.35
CA PHE A 63 -2.25 12.79 0.49
C PHE A 63 -2.18 13.39 1.87
N ALA A 64 -1.94 12.54 2.85
CA ALA A 64 -1.80 12.94 4.23
C ALA A 64 -0.40 13.52 4.50
N VAL A 65 -0.33 14.53 5.36
CA VAL A 65 0.91 15.22 5.76
C VAL A 65 1.00 15.38 7.28
N GLY A 66 2.21 15.65 7.78
CA GLY A 66 2.48 15.80 9.21
C GLY A 66 2.17 14.50 9.96
N GLU A 67 1.28 14.57 10.95
CA GLU A 67 0.86 13.42 11.77
C GLU A 67 -0.29 12.60 11.13
N GLY A 68 -0.68 12.89 9.89
CA GLY A 68 -1.69 12.12 9.16
C GLY A 68 -3.13 12.62 9.25
N ALA A 69 -3.45 13.51 10.19
CA ALA A 69 -4.78 14.11 10.35
C ALA A 69 -5.06 15.28 9.37
N ARG A 70 -4.11 15.59 8.49
CA ARG A 70 -4.17 16.71 7.53
C ARG A 70 -3.96 16.18 6.13
N ILE A 71 -4.87 16.52 5.22
CA ILE A 71 -4.82 16.10 3.82
C ILE A 71 -4.58 17.33 2.95
N VAL A 72 -3.58 17.24 2.07
CA VAL A 72 -3.37 18.20 0.99
C VAL A 72 -4.07 17.68 -0.26
N THR A 73 -4.84 18.54 -0.92
CA THR A 73 -5.50 18.24 -2.20
C THR A 73 -5.58 19.50 -3.06
N ALA A 74 -6.03 19.35 -4.31
CA ALA A 74 -6.30 20.48 -5.18
C ALA A 74 -7.61 21.19 -4.78
N CYS A 75 -7.66 22.53 -4.86
CA CYS A 75 -8.89 23.29 -4.59
C CYS A 75 -10.02 22.88 -5.53
N HIS A 76 -9.74 22.64 -6.80
CA HIS A 76 -10.76 22.25 -7.79
C HIS A 76 -11.38 20.87 -7.53
N ASN A 77 -10.78 20.04 -6.67
CA ASN A 77 -11.42 18.80 -6.22
C ASN A 77 -12.57 19.08 -5.25
N LEU A 78 -12.59 20.28 -4.67
CA LEU A 78 -13.61 20.70 -3.73
C LEU A 78 -14.75 21.44 -4.46
N PRO A 79 -15.97 21.29 -3.94
CA PRO A 79 -17.15 22.00 -4.42
C PRO A 79 -16.99 23.51 -4.27
N ASP A 80 -17.48 24.25 -5.26
CA ASP A 80 -17.41 25.70 -5.30
C ASP A 80 -18.13 26.32 -4.10
N ARG A 81 -17.38 27.09 -3.31
CA ARG A 81 -17.88 27.73 -2.09
C ARG A 81 -18.46 29.10 -2.36
N ASP A 82 -18.27 29.69 -3.54
CA ASP A 82 -18.66 31.07 -3.84
C ASP A 82 -20.19 31.25 -4.05
N HIS A 83 -20.96 30.19 -3.87
CA HIS A 83 -22.43 30.19 -3.89
C HIS A 83 -23.06 29.97 -2.50
N LEU A 84 -22.52 30.65 -1.47
CA LEU A 84 -22.95 30.58 -0.07
C LEU A 84 -24.43 30.92 0.19
N ASP A 85 -25.13 31.52 -0.77
CA ASP A 85 -26.55 31.90 -0.65
C ASP A 85 -27.52 30.74 -0.82
N GLN A 86 -27.03 29.53 -1.13
CA GLN A 86 -27.86 28.32 -1.16
C GLN A 86 -27.33 27.32 -0.14
N PRO A 87 -28.18 26.74 0.73
CA PRO A 87 -27.81 25.62 1.58
C PRO A 87 -27.57 24.40 0.68
N ARG A 88 -26.38 24.31 0.09
CA ARG A 88 -25.90 23.10 -0.53
C ARG A 88 -25.41 22.20 0.59
N THR A 89 -26.11 21.10 0.81
CA THR A 89 -25.63 19.98 1.61
C THR A 89 -24.43 19.38 0.89
N THR A 90 -23.27 19.92 1.19
CA THR A 90 -22.02 19.57 0.55
C THR A 90 -21.18 18.84 1.57
N ALA A 91 -20.94 17.56 1.34
CA ALA A 91 -20.14 16.72 2.20
C ALA A 91 -18.85 16.34 1.47
N VAL A 92 -17.72 16.49 2.16
CA VAL A 92 -16.40 16.10 1.67
C VAL A 92 -15.96 14.92 2.50
N PHE A 93 -15.64 13.82 1.84
CA PHE A 93 -15.15 12.62 2.47
C PHE A 93 -13.76 12.27 1.94
N VAL A 94 -13.00 11.58 2.78
CA VAL A 94 -11.69 11.06 2.45
C VAL A 94 -11.74 9.53 2.52
N VAL A 95 -11.28 8.88 1.46
CA VAL A 95 -11.21 7.42 1.34
C VAL A 95 -9.78 6.98 1.59
N SER A 96 -9.56 6.18 2.63
CA SER A 96 -8.23 5.71 3.01
C SER A 96 -8.06 4.22 2.72
N ARG A 97 -6.95 3.86 2.06
CA ARG A 97 -6.53 2.45 1.96
C ARG A 97 -6.02 1.90 3.29
N HIS A 98 -5.50 2.77 4.15
CA HIS A 98 -4.96 2.39 5.45
C HIS A 98 -6.06 1.89 6.39
N TYR A 99 -7.17 2.62 6.47
CA TYR A 99 -8.32 2.22 7.28
C TYR A 99 -9.34 1.38 6.51
N GLY A 100 -9.33 1.44 5.18
CA GLY A 100 -10.31 0.75 4.33
C GLY A 100 -11.72 1.35 4.42
N ASP A 101 -11.83 2.61 4.84
CA ASP A 101 -13.09 3.30 5.09
C ASP A 101 -13.16 4.69 4.45
N LEU A 102 -14.30 5.33 4.67
CA LEU A 102 -14.64 6.66 4.19
C LEU A 102 -14.94 7.53 5.41
N THR A 103 -14.17 8.60 5.60
CA THR A 103 -14.26 9.48 6.77
C THR A 103 -14.67 10.89 6.35
N ASP A 104 -15.57 11.52 7.11
CA ASP A 104 -15.91 12.94 6.94
C ASP A 104 -14.67 13.83 7.09
N ALA A 105 -14.54 14.83 6.21
CA ALA A 105 -13.44 15.76 6.21
C ALA A 105 -13.93 17.20 6.26
N LYS A 106 -13.26 18.01 7.09
CA LYS A 106 -13.50 19.44 7.20
C LYS A 106 -12.46 20.19 6.38
N VAL A 107 -12.89 21.01 5.43
CA VAL A 107 -11.97 21.95 4.78
C VAL A 107 -11.57 23.03 5.77
N ILE A 108 -10.28 23.13 6.08
CA ILE A 108 -9.75 24.08 7.06
C ILE A 108 -9.00 25.25 6.42
N ALA A 109 -8.51 25.10 5.19
CA ALA A 109 -7.90 26.17 4.41
C ALA A 109 -8.03 25.90 2.91
N THR A 110 -8.12 26.96 2.12
CA THR A 110 -8.10 26.92 0.64
C THR A 110 -7.32 28.10 0.11
N ASP A 111 -6.55 27.87 -0.93
CA ASP A 111 -5.90 28.87 -1.77
C ASP A 111 -6.29 28.60 -3.23
N PRO A 112 -7.38 29.20 -3.72
CA PRO A 112 -7.83 28.99 -5.10
C PRO A 112 -6.83 29.50 -6.14
N LYS A 113 -5.99 30.50 -5.79
CA LYS A 113 -5.01 31.08 -6.72
C LYS A 113 -3.91 30.07 -7.04
N ASN A 114 -3.50 29.27 -6.06
CA ASN A 114 -2.50 28.22 -6.21
C ASN A 114 -3.10 26.82 -6.35
N ASP A 115 -4.43 26.72 -6.38
CA ASP A 115 -5.19 25.47 -6.47
C ASP A 115 -4.86 24.46 -5.34
N ILE A 116 -4.71 24.94 -4.10
CA ILE A 116 -4.35 24.09 -2.94
C ILE A 116 -5.42 24.18 -1.85
N ALA A 117 -5.89 23.04 -1.36
CA ALA A 117 -6.75 22.95 -0.19
C ALA A 117 -6.20 22.01 0.88
N ILE A 118 -6.49 22.35 2.14
CA ILE A 118 -6.15 21.54 3.30
C ILE A 118 -7.43 21.07 3.97
N LEU A 119 -7.53 19.75 4.15
CA LEU A 119 -8.60 19.10 4.89
C LEU A 119 -8.10 18.60 6.24
N GLU A 120 -8.98 18.63 7.23
CA GLU A 120 -8.84 17.97 8.52
C GLU A 120 -9.73 16.73 8.57
N VAL A 121 -9.16 15.61 9.00
CA VAL A 121 -9.85 14.34 9.17
C VAL A 121 -9.64 13.88 10.61
N GLY A 122 -10.64 13.23 11.21
CA GLY A 122 -10.62 12.78 12.60
C GLY A 122 -9.73 11.57 12.88
N TRP A 123 -8.64 11.38 12.14
CA TRP A 123 -7.72 10.28 12.31
C TRP A 123 -6.68 10.57 13.38
N THR A 124 -6.31 9.55 14.15
CA THR A 124 -5.29 9.68 15.21
C THR A 124 -3.89 9.40 14.69
N GLU A 125 -3.72 8.40 13.81
CA GLU A 125 -2.41 7.96 13.31
C GLU A 125 -2.54 7.39 11.89
N HIS A 126 -2.55 8.27 10.88
CA HIS A 126 -2.58 7.86 9.47
C HIS A 126 -1.18 8.02 8.86
N PRO A 127 -0.72 7.08 8.00
CA PRO A 127 0.53 7.27 7.27
C PRO A 127 0.55 8.60 6.53
N ALA A 128 1.65 9.33 6.63
CA ALA A 128 1.76 10.67 6.07
C ALA A 128 3.09 10.86 5.36
N PHE A 129 3.11 11.76 4.39
CA PHE A 129 4.35 12.22 3.78
C PHE A 129 4.94 13.37 4.59
N GLN A 130 6.26 13.31 4.74
CA GLN A 130 7.04 14.49 5.08
C GLN A 130 7.18 15.35 3.82
N LEU A 131 6.80 16.62 3.92
CA LEU A 131 7.02 17.56 2.82
C LEU A 131 8.51 17.86 2.70
N ALA A 132 9.02 17.78 1.48
CA ALA A 132 10.38 18.17 1.15
C ALA A 132 10.56 19.68 1.28
N THR A 133 11.78 20.07 1.63
CA THR A 133 12.23 21.45 1.54
C THR A 133 12.39 21.88 0.08
N GLU A 134 12.46 23.19 -0.15
CA GLU A 134 12.75 23.73 -1.48
C GLU A 134 14.09 23.23 -2.03
N GLN A 135 15.11 23.14 -1.18
CA GLN A 135 16.44 22.65 -1.56
C GLN A 135 16.40 21.18 -2.01
N GLU A 136 15.70 20.32 -1.27
CA GLU A 136 15.51 18.91 -1.64
C GLU A 136 14.76 18.80 -2.98
N THR A 137 13.74 19.63 -3.18
CA THR A 137 12.97 19.70 -4.43
C THR A 137 13.86 20.05 -5.63
N VAL A 138 14.71 21.07 -5.52
CA VAL A 138 15.63 21.49 -6.60
C VAL A 138 16.68 20.43 -6.93
N SER A 139 17.08 19.62 -5.94
CA SER A 139 18.05 18.54 -6.13
C SER A 139 17.47 17.23 -6.69
N THR A 140 16.15 17.17 -6.90
CA THR A 140 15.45 15.97 -7.34
C THR A 140 15.74 15.66 -8.81
N THR A 141 16.19 14.43 -9.10
CA THR A 141 16.54 13.98 -10.46
C THR A 141 15.46 13.12 -11.12
N GLU A 142 14.54 12.57 -10.32
CA GLU A 142 13.47 11.69 -10.78
C GLU A 142 12.15 12.12 -10.15
N THR A 143 11.07 12.05 -10.93
CA THR A 143 9.72 12.38 -10.47
C THR A 143 8.80 11.21 -10.70
N MET A 144 7.95 10.96 -9.72
CA MET A 144 6.96 9.90 -9.74
C MET A 144 5.60 10.48 -9.38
N ILE A 145 4.59 10.06 -10.12
CA ILE A 145 3.21 10.48 -9.90
C ILE A 145 2.45 9.26 -9.37
N ALA A 146 1.84 9.42 -8.21
CA ALA A 146 1.02 8.39 -7.58
C ALA A 146 -0.34 8.99 -7.23
N ALA A 147 -1.38 8.17 -7.36
CA ALA A 147 -2.76 8.58 -7.15
C ALA A 147 -3.55 7.44 -6.49
N TYR A 148 -4.60 7.81 -5.76
CA TYR A 148 -5.59 6.87 -5.29
C TYR A 148 -6.40 6.37 -6.49
N CYS A 149 -6.22 5.09 -6.81
CA CYS A 149 -7.01 4.45 -7.84
C CYS A 149 -8.11 3.61 -7.19
N ALA A 150 -9.36 3.98 -7.43
CA ALA A 150 -10.55 3.25 -7.00
C ALA A 150 -10.88 2.13 -8.01
N ILE A 151 -9.95 1.22 -8.27
CA ILE A 151 -10.25 0.05 -9.12
C ILE A 151 -10.64 -1.12 -8.23
N ASN A 152 -11.80 -1.69 -8.53
CA ASN A 152 -12.45 -2.82 -7.88
C ASN A 152 -11.48 -3.95 -7.50
N THR A 153 -11.46 -4.32 -6.22
CA THR A 153 -11.09 -5.68 -5.81
C THR A 153 -12.32 -6.58 -5.97
N ASN A 154 -12.34 -7.31 -7.09
CA ASN A 154 -13.14 -8.50 -7.45
C ASN A 154 -14.64 -8.50 -7.15
#